data_AF-A0A2V7X7H2-F1
#
_entry.id   AF-A0A2V7X7H2-F1
#
_cell.length_a   1.000
_cell.length_b   1.000
_cell.length_c   1.000
_cell.angle_alpha   90.00
_cell.angle_beta   90.00
_cell.angle_gamma   90.00
#
_symmetry.space_group_name_H-M   'P 1'
#
loop_
_entity.id
_entity.type
_entity.pdbx_description
1 polymer ?
#
loop_
_entity_poly.entity_id
_entity_poly.type
_entity_poly.pdbx_seq_one_letter_code
_entity_poly.pdbx_strand_id
1 'polypeptide(L)'
;NLERETGDAVIAQFLRENQAAVEEIFAEAIAKGQTTEELSKALDPEALARFFAVTIQGMRAMARLKSDRRALRQVAKVALAALDAR
;
A
#
# COMPACT_ATOMS: atom_id res chain seq x y z
N ASN A 1 8.00 32.97 -8.69
CA ASN A 1 8.37 31.67 -9.29
C ASN A 1 9.20 30.81 -8.34
N LEU A 2 10.33 31.29 -7.80
CA LEU A 2 11.15 30.54 -6.83
C LEU A 2 10.39 30.05 -5.57
N GLU A 3 9.52 30.86 -4.96
CA GLU A 3 8.77 30.46 -3.74
C GLU A 3 7.73 29.35 -3.98
N ARG A 4 7.23 29.19 -5.21
CA ARG A 4 6.34 28.07 -5.57
C ARG A 4 7.14 26.78 -5.78
N GLU A 5 8.30 26.88 -6.44
CA GLU A 5 9.20 25.74 -6.68
C GLU A 5 9.74 25.14 -5.38
N THR A 6 10.04 25.96 -4.38
CA THR A 6 10.46 25.47 -3.05
C THR A 6 9.31 24.83 -2.27
N GLY A 7 8.10 25.39 -2.37
CA GLY A 7 6.89 24.80 -1.78
C GLY A 7 6.55 23.43 -2.39
N ASP A 8 6.63 23.30 -3.71
CA ASP A 8 6.35 22.05 -4.43
C ASP A 8 7.37 20.95 -4.06
N ALA A 9 8.64 21.31 -3.92
CA ALA A 9 9.70 20.37 -3.51
C ALA A 9 9.49 19.85 -2.08
N VAL A 10 9.12 20.72 -1.13
CA VAL A 10 8.85 20.34 0.26
C VAL A 10 7.62 19.44 0.35
N ILE A 11 6.54 19.78 -0.37
CA ILE A 11 5.33 18.94 -0.43
C ILE A 11 5.65 17.57 -1.02
N ALA A 12 6.43 17.54 -2.11
CA ALA A 12 6.81 16.28 -2.74
C ALA A 12 7.66 15.40 -1.80
N GLN A 13 8.57 16.01 -1.02
CA GLN A 13 9.36 15.29 -0.03
C GLN A 13 8.48 14.72 1.09
N PHE A 14 7.58 15.53 1.64
CA PHE A 14 6.64 15.09 2.67
C PHE A 14 5.77 13.91 2.18
N LEU A 15 5.28 13.97 0.93
CA LEU A 15 4.50 12.87 0.35
C LEU A 15 5.32 11.58 0.19
N ARG A 16 6.59 11.68 -0.20
CA ARG A 16 7.51 10.53 -0.30
C ARG A 16 7.78 9.90 1.06
N GLU A 17 8.05 10.71 2.07
CA GLU A 17 8.31 10.24 3.44
C GLU A 17 7.07 9.54 4.01
N ASN A 18 5.89 10.15 3.85
CA ASN A 18 4.64 9.53 4.28
C ASN A 18 4.35 8.22 3.53
N GLN A 19 4.66 8.14 2.24
CA GLN A 19 4.53 6.92 1.45
C GLN A 19 5.46 5.81 1.97
N ALA A 20 6.73 6.15 2.23
CA ALA A 20 7.71 5.22 2.77
C ALA A 20 7.29 4.70 4.15
N ALA A 21 6.82 5.57 5.04
CA ALA A 21 6.34 5.17 6.37
C ALA A 21 5.15 4.20 6.30
N VAL A 22 4.22 4.39 5.34
CA VAL A 22 3.11 3.45 5.13
C VAL A 22 3.62 2.09 4.65
N GLU A 23 4.57 2.07 3.72
CA GLU A 23 5.18 0.84 3.23
C GLU A 23 5.94 0.09 4.34
N GLU A 24 6.69 0.80 5.17
CA GLU A 24 7.41 0.23 6.32
C GLU A 24 6.46 -0.45 7.31
N ILE A 25 5.36 0.20 7.69
CA ILE A 25 4.33 -0.39 8.58
C ILE A 25 3.78 -1.70 8.00
N PHE A 26 3.50 -1.74 6.69
CA PHE A 26 3.02 -2.97 6.06
C PHE A 26 4.11 -4.04 6.02
N ALA A 27 5.35 -3.68 5.67
CA ALA A 27 6.47 -4.62 5.57
C ALA A 27 6.74 -5.28 6.93
N GLU A 28 6.76 -4.50 8.01
CA GLU A 28 6.92 -5.00 9.38
C GLU A 28 5.80 -5.97 9.77
N ALA A 29 4.54 -5.61 9.49
CA ALA A 29 3.40 -6.44 9.81
C ALA A 29 3.43 -7.78 9.04
N ILE A 30 3.79 -7.74 7.76
CA ILE A 30 3.91 -8.93 6.91
C ILE A 30 5.08 -9.79 7.37
N ALA A 31 6.25 -9.20 7.60
CA ALA A 31 7.43 -9.92 8.08
C ALA A 31 7.18 -10.59 9.44
N LYS A 32 6.41 -9.95 10.32
CA LYS A 32 5.97 -10.53 11.58
C LYS A 32 5.08 -11.76 11.35
N GLY A 33 4.05 -11.66 10.51
CA GLY A 33 3.17 -12.78 10.17
C GLY A 33 3.89 -13.93 9.47
N GLN A 34 4.89 -13.61 8.65
CA GLN A 34 5.80 -14.61 8.07
C GLN A 34 6.64 -15.29 9.14
N THR A 35 7.18 -14.54 10.10
CA THR A 35 7.99 -15.08 11.20
C THR A 35 7.19 -16.03 12.08
N THR A 36 5.91 -15.74 12.33
CA THR A 36 4.99 -16.61 13.09
C THR A 36 4.36 -17.73 12.26
N GLU A 37 4.72 -17.87 10.99
CA GLU A 37 4.18 -18.86 10.04
C GLU A 37 2.67 -18.71 9.77
N GLU A 38 2.09 -17.56 10.11
CA GLU A 38 0.71 -17.19 9.78
C GLU A 38 0.56 -16.82 8.30
N LEU A 39 1.62 -16.31 7.67
CA LEU A 39 1.67 -15.90 6.27
C LEU A 39 2.74 -16.66 5.48
N SER A 40 2.50 -16.83 4.17
CA SER A 40 3.47 -17.44 3.26
C SER A 40 4.76 -16.63 3.20
N LYS A 41 5.91 -17.32 3.21
CA LYS A 41 7.25 -16.73 2.99
C LYS A 41 7.67 -16.69 1.51
N ALA A 42 6.77 -17.06 0.60
CA ALA A 42 7.09 -17.16 -0.83
C ALA A 42 7.36 -15.80 -1.48
N LEU A 43 6.77 -14.73 -0.96
CA LEU A 43 6.92 -13.37 -1.47
C LEU A 43 7.65 -12.47 -0.48
N ASP A 44 8.45 -11.55 -1.03
CA ASP A 44 9.16 -10.53 -0.28
C ASP A 44 8.18 -9.60 0.46
N PRO A 45 8.34 -9.40 1.79
CA PRO A 45 7.46 -8.54 2.57
C PRO A 45 7.44 -7.09 2.07
N GLU A 46 8.54 -6.56 1.55
CA GLU A 46 8.54 -5.19 1.00
C GLU A 46 7.75 -5.11 -0.32
N ALA A 47 7.88 -6.10 -1.19
CA ALA A 47 7.11 -6.17 -2.43
C ALA A 47 5.60 -6.25 -2.13
N LEU A 48 5.20 -7.06 -1.15
CA LEU A 48 3.81 -7.12 -0.68
C LEU A 48 3.36 -5.79 -0.08
N ALA A 49 4.19 -5.14 0.74
CA ALA A 49 3.87 -3.84 1.32
C ALA A 49 3.60 -2.77 0.25
N ARG A 50 4.47 -2.66 -0.75
CA ARG A 50 4.28 -1.79 -1.92
C ARG A 50 2.99 -2.10 -2.64
N PHE A 51 2.71 -3.38 -2.90
CA PHE A 51 1.46 -3.84 -3.51
C PHE A 51 0.21 -3.41 -2.73
N PHE A 52 0.19 -3.59 -1.41
CA PHE A 52 -0.93 -3.17 -0.57
C PHE A 52 -1.10 -1.65 -0.56
N ALA A 53 0.00 -0.90 -0.45
CA ALA A 53 -0.03 0.55 -0.43
C ALA A 53 -0.67 1.12 -1.72
N VAL A 54 -0.23 0.67 -2.89
CA VAL A 54 -0.80 1.12 -4.18
C VAL A 54 -2.23 0.62 -4.38
N THR A 55 -2.55 -0.59 -3.92
CA THR A 55 -3.91 -1.15 -4.03
C THR A 55 -4.91 -0.33 -3.21
N ILE A 56 -4.57 0.02 -1.96
CA ILE A 56 -5.43 0.85 -1.11
C ILE A 56 -5.63 2.23 -1.71
N GLN A 57 -4.58 2.83 -2.28
CA GLN A 57 -4.67 4.13 -2.96
C GLN A 57 -5.59 4.06 -4.19
N GLY A 58 -5.44 3.03 -5.02
CA GLY A 58 -6.33 2.77 -6.15
C GLY A 58 -7.79 2.60 -5.69
N MET A 59 -8.03 1.80 -4.66
CA MET A 59 -9.37 1.62 -4.10
C MET A 59 -9.98 2.94 -3.57
N ARG A 60 -9.18 3.79 -2.92
CA ARG A 60 -9.61 5.12 -2.45
C ARG A 60 -9.97 6.04 -3.62
N ALA A 61 -9.18 6.03 -4.70
CA ALA A 61 -9.48 6.78 -5.91
C ALA A 61 -10.78 6.29 -6.56
N MET A 62 -10.95 4.98 -6.72
CA MET A 62 -12.15 4.38 -7.30
C MET A 62 -13.41 4.63 -6.45
N ALA A 63 -13.29 4.60 -5.12
CA ALA A 63 -14.39 4.94 -4.22
C ALA A 63 -14.88 6.39 -4.44
N ARG A 64 -13.98 7.34 -4.69
CA ARG A 64 -14.33 8.74 -4.99
C ARG A 64 -15.08 8.87 -6.31
N LEU A 65 -14.83 7.98 -7.27
CA LEU A 65 -15.53 7.90 -8.55
C LEU A 65 -16.90 7.19 -8.46
N LYS A 66 -17.44 7.01 -7.24
CA LYS A 66 -18.71 6.28 -6.98
C LYS A 66 -18.70 4.84 -7.48
N SER A 67 -17.54 4.18 -7.44
CA SER A 67 -17.43 2.76 -7.79
C SER A 67 -18.28 1.88 -6.88
N ASP A 68 -18.76 0.77 -7.43
CA ASP A 68 -19.54 -0.22 -6.70
C ASP A 68 -18.76 -0.77 -5.49
N ARG A 69 -19.38 -0.70 -4.30
CA ARG A 69 -18.84 -1.26 -3.05
C ARG A 69 -18.54 -2.74 -3.18
N ARG A 70 -19.31 -3.49 -3.97
CA ARG A 70 -19.05 -4.92 -4.23
C ARG A 70 -17.74 -5.10 -4.99
N ALA A 71 -17.49 -4.28 -6.01
CA ALA A 71 -16.24 -4.33 -6.78
C ALA A 71 -15.02 -4.02 -5.90
N LEU A 72 -15.08 -2.97 -5.08
CA LEU A 72 -14.00 -2.65 -4.14
C LEU A 72 -13.74 -3.79 -3.13
N ARG A 73 -14.80 -4.47 -2.68
CA ARG A 73 -14.66 -5.63 -1.81
C ARG A 73 -14.02 -6.83 -2.52
N GLN A 74 -14.27 -7.01 -3.81
CA GLN A 74 -13.60 -8.04 -4.61
C GLN A 74 -12.10 -7.75 -4.74
N VAL A 75 -11.72 -6.51 -5.02
CA VAL A 75 -10.31 -6.09 -5.06
C VAL A 75 -9.62 -6.37 -3.71
N ALA A 76 -10.25 -6.01 -2.60
CA ALA A 76 -9.71 -6.28 -1.26
C ALA A 76 -9.49 -7.78 -1.02
N LYS A 77 -10.42 -8.64 -1.45
CA LYS A 77 -10.29 -10.10 -1.30
C LYS A 77 -9.12 -10.66 -2.11
N VAL A 78 -8.94 -10.18 -3.35
CA VAL A 78 -7.80 -10.59 -4.20
C VAL A 78 -6.49 -10.12 -3.59
N ALA A 79 -6.43 -8.89 -3.08
CA ALA A 79 -5.24 -8.36 -2.44
C ALA A 79 -4.85 -9.18 -1.19
N LEU A 80 -5.83 -9.54 -0.35
CA LEU A 80 -5.58 -10.40 0.81
C LEU A 80 -5.10 -11.80 0.42
N ALA A 81 -5.64 -12.39 -0.66
CA ALA A 81 -5.20 -13.70 -1.15
C ALA A 81 -3.72 -13.71 -1.60
N ALA A 82 -3.13 -12.55 -1.94
CA ALA A 82 -1.71 -12.45 -2.26
C ALA A 82 -0.80 -12.76 -1.06
N LEU A 83 -1.29 -12.63 0.18
CA LEU A 83 -0.54 -13.00 1.40
C LEU A 83 -0.35 -14.52 1.55
N ASP A 84 -1.25 -15.29 0.93
CA ASP A 84 -1.25 -16.77 0.96
C ASP A 84 -0.67 -17.39 -0.32
N ALA A 85 -0.19 -16.57 -1.26
CA ALA A 85 0.40 -17.07 -2.49
C ALA A 85 1.57 -18.01 -2.17
N ARG A 86 1.46 -19.26 -2.65
CA ARG A 86 2.47 -20.31 -2.49
C ARG A 86 3.30 -20.45 -3.74
#